data_AF-A0A962E7C4-F1
#
_entry.id   AF-A0A962E7C4-F1
#
_cell.length_a   1.000
_cell.length_b   1.000
_cell.length_c   1.000
_cell.angle_alpha   90.00
_cell.angle_beta   90.00
_cell.angle_gamma   90.00
#
_symmetry.space_group_name_H-M   'P 1'
#
loop_
_entity.id
_entity.type
_entity.pdbx_description
1 polymer ?
#
loop_
_entity_poly.entity_id
_entity_poly.type
_entity_poly.pdbx_seq_one_letter_code
_entity_poly.pdbx_strand_id
1 'polypeptide(L)'
;MGIDLAIIGGTGLYQLEGFEVGESIEGVTPFGQPSAPIRCGQIEGRKIAFLARHGEQHQHLPHRINYRANLWALHAAGARRI
;
A
#
# COMPACT_ATOMS: atom_id res chain seq x y z
N MET A 1 -9.63 -1.59 -15.32
CA MET A 1 -9.46 -0.26 -14.69
C MET A 1 -8.26 -0.36 -13.76
N GLY A 2 -7.18 0.36 -14.04
CA GLY A 2 -5.95 0.28 -13.25
C GLY A 2 -5.89 1.34 -12.15
N ILE A 3 -4.98 1.16 -11.20
CA ILE A 3 -4.63 2.15 -10.19
C ILE A 3 -3.48 3.00 -10.77
N ASP A 4 -3.71 4.29 -10.96
CA ASP A 4 -2.73 5.16 -11.64
C ASP A 4 -1.54 5.52 -10.74
N LEU A 5 -1.76 5.55 -9.42
CA LEU A 5 -0.75 5.87 -8.41
C LEU A 5 -0.96 5.02 -7.15
N ALA A 6 0.10 4.34 -6.72
CA ALA A 6 0.23 3.80 -5.38
C ALA A 6 1.08 4.74 -4.52
N ILE A 7 0.85 4.76 -3.21
CA ILE A 7 1.63 5.54 -2.25
C ILE A 7 2.13 4.60 -1.16
N ILE A 8 3.44 4.61 -0.92
CA ILE A 8 4.05 3.90 0.21
C ILE A 8 4.34 4.89 1.33
N GLY A 9 3.51 4.86 2.38
CA GLY A 9 3.61 5.76 3.52
C GLY A 9 4.70 5.38 4.53
N GLY A 10 5.61 6.30 4.83
CA GLY A 10 6.61 6.15 5.89
C GLY A 10 6.05 6.47 7.28
N THR A 11 6.95 6.75 8.23
CA THR A 11 6.58 7.21 9.58
C THR A 11 5.70 8.47 9.49
N GLY A 12 4.58 8.47 10.21
CA GLY A 12 3.70 9.65 10.31
C GLY A 12 2.68 9.78 9.18
N LEU A 13 2.76 8.99 8.12
CA LEU A 13 1.76 8.97 7.05
C LEU A 13 0.94 7.68 7.13
N TYR A 14 -0.01 7.66 8.06
CA TYR A 14 -0.89 6.50 8.31
C TYR A 14 -2.27 6.65 7.65
N GLN A 15 -2.63 7.89 7.34
CA GLN A 15 -3.86 8.27 6.66
C GLN A 15 -3.52 9.36 5.65
N LEU A 16 -4.21 9.32 4.52
CA LEU A 16 -4.15 10.37 3.51
C LEU A 16 -5.41 11.22 3.67
N GLU A 17 -5.24 12.52 3.82
CA GLU A 17 -6.39 13.44 3.87
C GLU A 17 -7.18 13.36 2.57
N GLY A 18 -8.51 13.33 2.67
CA GLY A 18 -9.39 13.17 1.51
C GLY A 18 -9.36 11.78 0.86
N PHE A 19 -8.72 10.79 1.50
CA PHE A 19 -8.70 9.41 0.99
C PHE A 19 -9.92 8.62 1.40
N GLU A 20 -10.80 8.40 0.42
CA GLU A 20 -11.98 7.58 0.54
C GLU A 20 -11.62 6.13 0.25
N VAL A 21 -11.41 5.36 1.32
CA VAL A 21 -11.07 3.93 1.22
C VAL A 21 -12.31 3.15 0.77
N GLY A 22 -12.16 2.39 -0.31
CA GLY A 22 -13.20 1.50 -0.81
C GLY A 22 -12.97 0.04 -0.43
N GLU A 23 -11.75 -0.47 -0.63
CA GLU A 23 -11.41 -1.89 -0.45
C GLU A 23 -10.03 -2.03 0.19
N SER A 24 -9.84 -3.09 0.97
CA SER A 24 -8.53 -3.50 1.48
C SER A 24 -8.17 -4.85 0.90
N ILE A 25 -6.98 -4.95 0.30
CA ILE A 25 -6.46 -6.19 -0.28
C ILE A 25 -5.44 -6.78 0.68
N GLU A 26 -5.74 -7.97 1.19
CA GLU A 26 -4.87 -8.78 2.02
C GLU A 26 -4.32 -9.96 1.22
N GLY A 27 -3.11 -10.42 1.54
CA GLY A 27 -2.56 -11.62 0.92
C GLY A 27 -1.07 -11.81 1.08
N VAL A 28 -0.63 -13.05 0.84
CA VAL A 28 0.77 -13.43 0.76
C VAL A 28 1.23 -13.34 -0.69
N THR A 29 2.35 -12.68 -0.93
CA THR A 29 2.97 -12.62 -2.26
C THR A 29 3.96 -13.78 -2.43
N PRO A 30 4.45 -14.06 -3.65
CA PRO A 30 5.56 -14.98 -3.86
C PRO A 30 6.84 -14.63 -3.08
N PHE A 31 6.95 -13.40 -2.57
CA PHE A 31 8.08 -12.94 -1.76
C PHE A 31 7.76 -12.90 -0.25
N GLY A 32 6.61 -13.39 0.18
CA GLY A 32 6.13 -13.36 1.55
C GLY A 32 5.10 -12.28 1.81
N GLN A 33 4.90 -11.93 3.08
CA GLN A 33 3.90 -10.94 3.49
C GLN A 33 4.37 -9.51 3.17
N PRO A 34 3.48 -8.65 2.63
CA PRO A 34 3.71 -7.21 2.59
C PRO A 34 3.66 -6.61 4.00
N SER A 35 4.15 -5.39 4.15
CA SER A 35 4.19 -4.69 5.44
C SER A 35 2.81 -4.45 6.06
N ALA A 36 1.77 -4.33 5.23
CA ALA A 36 0.38 -4.07 5.62
C ALA A 36 -0.56 -4.49 4.47
N PRO A 37 -1.88 -4.57 4.73
CA PRO A 37 -2.88 -4.63 3.67
C PRO A 37 -2.76 -3.42 2.73
N ILE A 38 -3.09 -3.61 1.45
CA ILE A 38 -3.15 -2.50 0.48
C ILE A 38 -4.53 -1.89 0.54
N ARG A 39 -4.61 -0.62 0.93
CA ARG A 39 -5.87 0.14 0.96
C ARG A 39 -6.08 0.78 -0.41
N CYS A 40 -7.13 0.38 -1.11
CA CYS A 40 -7.53 0.94 -2.39
C CYS A 40 -8.71 1.89 -2.20
N GLY A 41 -8.69 3.02 -2.91
CA GLY A 41 -9.70 4.04 -2.74
C GLY A 41 -9.56 5.17 -3.74
N GLN A 42 -10.08 6.34 -3.39
CA GLN A 42 -10.02 7.53 -4.22
C GLN A 42 -9.57 8.77 -3.44
N ILE A 43 -8.85 9.66 -4.12
CA ILE A 43 -8.63 11.05 -3.70
C ILE A 43 -9.07 11.93 -4.86
N GLU A 44 -9.99 12.86 -4.63
CA GLU A 44 -10.52 13.76 -5.67
C GLU A 44 -10.99 13.01 -6.93
N GLY A 45 -11.66 11.87 -6.74
CA GLY A 45 -12.16 11.01 -7.83
C GLY A 45 -11.08 10.17 -8.55
N ARG A 46 -9.82 10.23 -8.13
CA ARG A 46 -8.71 9.46 -8.72
C ARG A 46 -8.44 8.19 -7.92
N LYS A 47 -8.44 7.03 -8.59
CA LYS A 47 -8.13 5.74 -7.95
C LYS A 47 -6.67 5.66 -7.54
N ILE A 48 -6.44 5.43 -6.25
CA ILE A 48 -5.11 5.23 -5.69
C ILE A 48 -5.05 3.98 -4.80
N ALA A 49 -3.83 3.48 -4.60
CA ALA A 49 -3.51 2.47 -3.58
C ALA A 49 -2.61 3.08 -2.51
N PHE A 50 -2.75 2.64 -1.27
CA PHE A 50 -1.91 3.05 -0.16
C PHE A 50 -1.40 1.84 0.61
N LEU A 51 -0.12 1.86 0.96
CA LEU A 51 0.54 0.83 1.76
C LEU A 51 1.40 1.47 2.85
N ALA A 52 1.15 1.10 4.11
CA ALA A 52 1.99 1.52 5.24
C ALA A 52 3.33 0.76 5.22
N ARG A 53 4.44 1.46 4.98
CA ARG A 53 5.79 0.89 4.83
C ARG A 53 6.24 0.12 6.07
N HIS A 54 5.93 0.65 7.26
CA HIS A 54 6.33 0.10 8.54
C HIS A 54 5.25 -0.77 9.19
N GLY A 55 4.18 -1.09 8.44
CA GLY A 55 2.97 -1.68 8.99
C GLY A 55 2.06 -0.64 9.65
N GLU A 56 0.81 -1.00 9.87
CA GLU A 56 -0.23 -0.09 10.42
C GLU A 56 0.07 0.36 11.85
N GLN A 57 0.82 -0.45 12.61
CA GLN A 57 1.21 -0.17 13.99
C GLN A 57 2.69 0.24 14.10
N HIS A 58 3.32 0.62 12.98
CA HIS A 58 4.74 0.98 12.92
C HIS A 58 5.70 -0.12 13.43
N GLN A 59 5.27 -1.39 13.33
CA GLN A 59 5.95 -2.53 13.95
C GLN A 59 7.19 -3.01 13.18
N HIS A 60 7.36 -2.62 11.92
CA HIS A 60 8.47 -3.09 11.08
C HIS A 60 9.64 -2.10 11.07
N LEU A 61 10.80 -2.52 11.56
CA LEU A 61 12.05 -1.77 11.47
C LEU A 61 12.49 -1.61 10.00
N PRO A 62 13.21 -0.52 9.65
CA PRO A 62 13.63 -0.25 8.27
C PRO A 62 14.33 -1.41 7.56
N HIS A 63 15.19 -2.14 8.27
CA HIS A 63 15.95 -3.28 7.73
C HIS A 63 15.15 -4.59 7.68
N ARG A 64 13.92 -4.61 8.20
CA ARG A 64 13.01 -5.77 8.16
C ARG A 64 11.85 -5.60 7.18
N ILE A 65 11.79 -4.47 6.47
CA ILE A 65 10.74 -4.25 5.48
C ILE A 65 10.94 -5.22 4.31
N ASN A 66 9.87 -5.93 3.96
CA ASN A 66 9.86 -6.80 2.79
C ASN A 66 9.50 -6.01 1.52
N TYR A 67 10.47 -5.23 1.02
CA TYR A 67 10.25 -4.38 -0.15
C TYR A 67 9.77 -5.14 -1.39
N ARG A 68 10.22 -6.38 -1.59
CA ARG A 68 9.78 -7.21 -2.71
C ARG A 68 8.29 -7.55 -2.62
N ALA A 69 7.81 -7.94 -1.42
CA ALA A 69 6.39 -8.21 -1.22
C ALA A 69 5.56 -6.94 -1.38
N ASN A 70 6.02 -5.80 -0.85
CA ASN A 70 5.33 -4.51 -0.99
C ASN A 70 5.14 -4.11 -2.45
N LEU A 71 6.22 -4.13 -3.24
CA LEU A 71 6.19 -3.76 -4.66
C LEU A 71 5.36 -4.75 -5.48
N TRP A 72 5.49 -6.06 -5.23
CA TRP A 72 4.71 -7.07 -5.93
C TRP A 72 3.22 -6.90 -5.65
N ALA A 73 2.83 -6.74 -4.38
CA ALA A 73 1.44 -6.61 -3.99
C ALA A 73 0.77 -5.39 -4.65
N LEU A 74 1.46 -4.25 -4.67
CA LEU A 74 0.96 -3.03 -5.34
C LEU A 74 0.82 -3.22 -6.85
N HIS A 75 1.80 -3.85 -7.49
CA HIS A 75 1.74 -4.17 -8.91
C HIS A 75 0.54 -5.09 -9.23
N ALA A 76 0.30 -6.13 -8.42
CA ALA A 76 -0.81 -7.05 -8.61
C ALA A 76 -2.18 -6.45 -8.29
N ALA A 77 -2.25 -5.48 -7.38
CA ALA A 77 -3.43 -4.63 -7.20
C ALA A 77 -3.70 -3.71 -8.41
N GLY A 78 -2.82 -3.71 -9.41
CA GLY A 78 -2.98 -2.96 -10.65
C GLY A 78 -2.38 -1.56 -10.63
N ALA A 79 -1.50 -1.26 -9.66
CA ALA A 79 -0.77 0.01 -9.61
C ALA A 79 0.29 0.08 -10.72
N ARG A 80 0.28 1.17 -11.48
CA ARG A 80 1.27 1.38 -12.56
C ARG A 80 2.46 2.24 -12.15
N ARG A 81 2.33 2.98 -11.05
CA ARG A 81 3.32 3.88 -10.49
C ARG A 81 3.25 3.84 -8.96
N ILE A 82 4.37 4.13 -8.32
CA ILE A 82 4.53 4.29 -6.87
C ILE A 82 5.13 5.67 -6.61
#